data_AF-A0A2E5VST3-F1
#
_entry.id   AF-A0A2E5VST3-F1
#
_cell.length_a   1.000
_cell.length_b   1.000
_cell.length_c   1.000
_cell.angle_alpha   90.00
_cell.angle_beta   90.00
_cell.angle_gamma   90.00
#
_symmetry.space_group_name_H-M   'P 1'
#
loop_
_entity.id
_entity.type
_entity.pdbx_description
1 polymer ?
#
loop_
_entity_poly.entity_id
_entity_poly.type
_entity_poly.pdbx_seq_one_letter_code
_entity_poly.pdbx_strand_id
1 'polypeptide(L)'
;MLFPGLPKWQVRHGVGIDFDFIQGPVTLLNLSEFDAGDSFKLIYSVGEAVAGDVLKIGNPNYRVKLSRPLHEFFDAWCQQGPAHHIALGIGDRSQELETLAEAMRFNVVRV
;
A
#
# COMPACT_ATOMS: atom_id res chain seq x y z
N MET A 1 21.38 29.40 -2.71
CA MET A 1 20.69 30.42 -1.88
C MET A 1 19.74 29.66 -0.97
N LEU A 2 20.10 29.47 0.30
CA LEU A 2 19.28 28.77 1.29
C LEU A 2 18.49 29.84 2.04
N PHE A 3 17.15 29.77 2.03
CA PHE A 3 16.29 30.72 2.73
C PHE A 3 16.33 30.42 4.25
N PRO A 4 16.85 31.34 5.09
CA PRO A 4 16.79 31.18 6.53
C PRO A 4 15.36 31.47 7.00
N GLY A 5 14.69 30.52 7.64
CA GLY A 5 13.39 30.76 8.31
C GLY A 5 12.29 29.73 8.08
N LEU A 6 12.49 28.71 7.24
CA LEU A 6 11.53 27.60 7.17
C LEU A 6 11.69 26.71 8.43
N PRO A 7 10.60 26.27 9.07
CA PRO A 7 10.68 25.36 10.19
C PRO A 7 11.45 24.12 9.75
N LYS A 8 12.54 23.80 10.45
CA LYS A 8 13.23 22.52 10.28
C LYS A 8 12.18 21.44 10.46
N TRP A 9 11.89 20.68 9.40
CA TRP A 9 11.06 19.48 9.47
C TRP A 9 11.46 18.70 10.72
N GLN A 10 10.48 18.40 11.58
CA GLN A 10 10.70 17.79 12.89
C GLN A 10 11.71 16.63 12.77
N VAL A 11 12.91 16.83 13.32
CA VAL A 11 13.82 15.72 13.58
C VAL A 11 13.16 14.92 14.70
N ARG A 12 12.46 13.85 14.31
CA ARG A 12 11.79 12.95 15.24
C ARG A 12 12.86 12.08 15.90
N HIS A 13 12.97 12.14 17.22
CA HIS A 13 13.92 11.34 18.03
C HIS A 13 13.33 9.97 18.41
N GLY A 14 12.50 9.40 17.53
CA GLY A 14 11.89 8.09 17.75
C GLY A 14 12.86 6.97 17.42
N VAL A 15 12.72 5.82 18.11
CA VAL A 15 13.41 4.59 17.72
C VAL A 15 12.66 3.98 16.54
N GLY A 16 13.33 3.87 15.39
CA GLY A 16 12.86 3.08 14.25
C GLY A 16 13.24 1.61 14.45
N ILE A 17 12.40 0.71 13.91
CA ILE A 17 12.76 -0.70 13.75
C ILE A 17 13.13 -0.94 12.28
N ASP A 18 13.99 -1.91 12.04
CA ASP A 18 14.30 -2.40 10.70
C ASP A 18 14.44 -3.92 10.77
N PHE A 19 13.99 -4.63 9.74
CA PHE A 19 13.93 -6.09 9.74
C PHE A 19 13.84 -6.64 8.32
N ASP A 20 14.31 -7.88 8.18
CA ASP A 20 14.17 -8.62 6.93
C ASP A 20 12.72 -9.07 6.74
N PHE A 21 12.32 -9.08 5.48
CA PHE A 21 10.97 -9.44 5.08
C PHE A 21 10.94 -10.76 4.29
N ILE A 22 9.83 -11.46 4.41
CA ILE A 22 9.55 -12.66 3.62
C ILE A 22 9.36 -12.25 2.16
N GLN A 23 10.08 -12.90 1.25
CA GLN A 23 9.92 -12.76 -0.20
C GLN A 23 8.81 -13.68 -0.73
N GLY A 24 8.30 -13.38 -1.92
CA GLY A 24 7.22 -14.13 -2.57
C GLY A 24 5.91 -13.35 -2.67
N PRO A 25 4.77 -14.03 -2.95
CA PRO A 25 3.51 -13.34 -3.21
C PRO A 25 3.08 -12.48 -2.01
N VAL A 26 2.59 -11.28 -2.31
CA VAL A 26 2.02 -10.35 -1.33
C VAL A 26 0.79 -9.69 -1.90
N THR A 27 -0.13 -9.33 -1.01
CA THR A 27 -1.35 -8.60 -1.35
C THR A 27 -1.27 -7.19 -0.80
N LEU A 28 -1.38 -6.20 -1.68
CA LEU A 28 -1.60 -4.81 -1.31
C LEU A 28 -3.10 -4.60 -1.17
N LEU A 29 -3.53 -3.99 -0.08
CA LEU A 29 -4.93 -3.69 0.20
C LEU A 29 -5.09 -2.23 0.59
N ASN A 30 -6.10 -1.59 0.02
CA ASN A 30 -6.64 -0.32 0.46
C ASN A 30 -8.14 -0.46 0.76
N LEU A 31 -8.60 0.30 1.74
CA LEU A 31 -10.00 0.47 2.10
C LEU A 31 -10.32 1.95 1.96
N SER A 32 -11.35 2.28 1.18
CA SER A 32 -11.84 3.64 1.02
C SER A 32 -13.35 3.71 1.25
N GLU A 33 -13.84 4.86 1.71
CA GLU A 33 -15.26 5.18 1.65
C GLU A 33 -15.71 5.23 0.18
N PHE A 34 -16.97 4.89 -0.07
CA PHE A 34 -17.56 4.86 -1.40
C PHE A 34 -18.99 5.42 -1.35
N ASP A 35 -19.43 6.03 -2.45
CA ASP A 35 -20.77 6.58 -2.63
C ASP A 35 -21.26 7.45 -1.44
N ALA A 36 -20.59 8.60 -1.26
CA ALA A 36 -20.85 9.55 -0.16
C ALA A 36 -20.73 8.99 1.28
N GLY A 37 -20.13 7.79 1.44
CA GLY A 37 -19.84 7.20 2.75
C GLY A 37 -20.84 6.14 3.21
N ASP A 38 -21.85 5.83 2.39
CA ASP A 38 -22.87 4.82 2.73
C ASP A 38 -22.37 3.38 2.56
N SER A 39 -21.21 3.19 1.92
CA SER A 39 -20.53 1.90 1.80
C SER A 39 -19.00 2.07 1.71
N PHE A 40 -18.28 0.95 1.75
CA PHE A 40 -16.84 0.89 1.58
C PHE A 40 -16.45 0.18 0.28
N LYS A 41 -15.22 0.44 -0.18
CA LYS A 41 -14.58 -0.25 -1.29
C LYS A 41 -13.24 -0.83 -0.83
N LEU A 42 -13.04 -2.11 -1.09
CA LEU A 42 -11.75 -2.79 -1.02
C LEU A 42 -11.07 -2.69 -2.40
N ILE A 43 -9.89 -2.09 -2.45
CA ILE A 43 -9.06 -1.99 -3.64
C ILE A 43 -7.81 -2.81 -3.36
N TYR A 44 -7.55 -3.86 -4.14
CA TYR A 44 -6.42 -4.73 -3.86
C TYR A 44 -5.66 -5.13 -5.12
N SER A 45 -4.39 -5.50 -4.95
CA SER A 45 -3.55 -6.06 -6.00
C SER A 45 -2.63 -7.11 -5.41
N VAL A 46 -2.24 -8.08 -6.22
CA VAL A 46 -1.22 -9.07 -5.85
C VAL A 46 0.08 -8.72 -6.56
N GLY A 47 1.14 -8.63 -5.79
CA GLY A 47 2.50 -8.44 -6.27
C GLY A 47 3.42 -9.51 -5.72
N GLU A 48 4.71 -9.32 -5.97
CA GLU A 48 5.77 -10.17 -5.46
C GLU A 48 6.75 -9.34 -4.65
N ALA A 49 6.95 -9.72 -3.39
CA ALA A 49 8.02 -9.22 -2.56
C ALA A 49 9.36 -9.74 -3.08
N VAL A 50 10.23 -8.82 -3.48
CA VAL A 50 11.52 -9.14 -4.09
C VAL A 50 12.67 -8.57 -3.28
N ALA A 51 13.84 -9.19 -3.40
CA ALA A 51 15.07 -8.66 -2.82
C ALA A 51 15.39 -7.24 -3.34
N GLY A 52 16.05 -6.44 -2.50
CA GLY A 52 16.50 -5.10 -2.84
C GLY A 52 17.39 -4.52 -1.77
N ASP A 53 18.04 -3.39 -2.09
CA ASP A 53 18.89 -2.69 -1.13
C ASP A 53 18.07 -2.09 0.01
N VAL A 54 18.59 -2.19 1.23
CA VAL A 54 18.05 -1.50 2.39
C VAL A 54 18.30 0.00 2.24
N LEU A 55 17.22 0.78 2.23
CA LEU A 55 17.30 2.23 2.12
C LEU A 55 17.71 2.85 3.46
N LYS A 56 18.78 3.66 3.47
CA LYS A 56 19.28 4.36 4.67
C LYS A 56 18.45 5.61 5.01
N ILE A 57 17.14 5.44 5.13
CA ILE A 57 16.15 6.51 5.33
C ILE A 57 15.56 6.53 6.75
N GLY A 58 15.92 5.57 7.60
CA GLY A 58 15.52 5.52 9.01
C GLY A 58 14.15 4.89 9.26
N ASN A 59 13.60 4.16 8.28
CA ASN A 59 12.36 3.41 8.40
C ASN A 59 12.41 2.11 7.59
N PRO A 60 11.59 1.09 7.95
CA PRO A 60 11.45 -0.12 7.16
C PRO A 60 11.05 0.22 5.73
N ASN A 61 11.59 -0.55 4.80
CA ASN A 61 11.26 -0.47 3.39
C ASN A 61 10.97 -1.88 2.86
N TYR A 62 10.00 -1.96 1.96
CA TYR A 62 9.56 -3.21 1.38
C TYR A 62 9.47 -3.03 -0.13
N ARG A 63 10.12 -3.92 -0.89
CA ARG A 63 10.15 -3.82 -2.37
C ARG A 63 9.15 -4.80 -2.96
N VAL A 64 8.12 -4.25 -3.61
CA VAL A 64 7.10 -5.03 -4.31
C VAL A 64 7.23 -4.85 -5.81
N LYS A 65 7.35 -5.96 -6.53
CA LYS A 65 7.23 -6.03 -7.98
C LYS A 65 5.77 -6.29 -8.34
N LEU A 66 5.22 -5.44 -9.19
CA LEU A 66 3.87 -5.59 -9.73
C LEU A 66 3.94 -6.26 -11.11
N SER A 67 2.86 -6.94 -11.52
CA SER A 67 2.78 -7.63 -12.80
C SER A 67 2.67 -6.67 -13.99
N ARG A 68 2.19 -5.45 -13.76
CA ARG A 68 2.05 -4.38 -14.76
C ARG A 68 3.16 -3.33 -14.63
N PRO A 69 3.45 -2.59 -15.71
CA PRO A 69 4.26 -1.38 -15.62
C PRO A 69 3.72 -0.43 -14.55
N LEU A 70 4.61 0.19 -13.77
CA LEU A 70 4.22 0.99 -12.61
C LEU A 70 3.25 2.13 -12.94
N HIS A 71 3.45 2.80 -14.08
CA HIS A 71 2.57 3.90 -14.49
C HIS A 71 1.15 3.41 -14.78
N GLU A 72 0.98 2.32 -15.54
CA GLU A 72 -0.32 1.72 -15.81
C GLU A 72 -0.99 1.19 -14.54
N PHE A 73 -0.21 0.61 -13.64
CA PHE A 73 -0.71 0.16 -12.35
C PHE A 73 -1.27 1.34 -11.54
N PHE A 74 -0.49 2.41 -11.38
CA PHE A 74 -0.91 3.56 -10.59
C PHE A 74 -2.05 4.33 -11.25
N ASP A 75 -2.12 4.40 -12.58
CA ASP A 75 -3.27 4.98 -13.28
C ASP A 75 -4.55 4.20 -12.97
N ALA A 76 -4.51 2.87 -13.05
CA ALA A 76 -5.64 2.01 -12.74
C ALA A 76 -6.00 2.04 -11.24
N TRP A 77 -4.99 2.03 -10.36
CA TRP A 77 -5.15 2.09 -8.90
C TRP A 77 -5.79 3.40 -8.47
N CYS A 78 -5.27 4.54 -8.92
CA CYS A 78 -5.77 5.87 -8.59
C CYS A 78 -7.18 6.12 -9.12
N GLN A 79 -7.55 5.55 -10.28
CA GLN A 79 -8.93 5.61 -10.78
C GLN A 79 -9.95 4.98 -9.83
N GLN A 80 -9.53 4.07 -8.94
CA GLN A 80 -10.43 3.46 -7.95
C GLN A 80 -10.69 4.33 -6.71
N GLY A 81 -9.95 5.43 -6.54
CA GLY A 81 -10.03 6.35 -5.39
C GLY A 81 -9.43 5.85 -4.07
N PRO A 82 -8.22 5.26 -4.04
CA PRO A 82 -7.61 4.72 -2.84
C PRO A 82 -7.07 5.82 -1.91
N ALA A 83 -6.96 5.50 -0.63
CA ALA A 83 -6.15 6.29 0.31
C ALA A 83 -4.64 6.06 0.12
N HIS A 84 -3.81 6.93 0.70
CA HIS A 84 -2.34 6.80 0.63
C HIS A 84 -1.78 5.69 1.54
N HIS A 85 -2.49 5.34 2.61
CA HIS A 85 -2.12 4.20 3.46
C HIS A 85 -2.60 2.90 2.82
N ILE A 86 -1.74 1.89 2.86
CA ILE A 86 -2.06 0.54 2.38
C ILE A 86 -1.67 -0.48 3.44
N ALA A 87 -2.44 -1.57 3.51
CA ALA A 87 -2.05 -2.77 4.22
C ALA A 87 -1.30 -3.71 3.26
N LEU A 88 -0.27 -4.38 3.76
CA LEU A 88 0.47 -5.39 3.02
C LEU A 88 0.29 -6.75 3.72
N GLY A 89 -0.30 -7.70 3.02
CA GLY A 89 -0.50 -9.08 3.49
C GLY A 89 0.46 -10.05 2.81
N ILE A 90 0.98 -11.02 3.54
CA ILE A 90 1.82 -12.10 3.00
C ILE A 90 0.92 -13.11 2.29
N GLY A 91 1.30 -13.50 1.07
CA GLY A 91 0.56 -14.40 0.19
C GLY A 91 -0.43 -13.67 -0.72
N ASP A 92 -1.02 -14.43 -1.64
CA ASP A 92 -2.22 -14.02 -2.36
C ASP A 92 -3.44 -14.19 -1.44
N ARG A 93 -4.11 -13.08 -1.11
CA ARG A 93 -5.29 -13.03 -0.22
C ARG A 93 -6.57 -12.67 -0.95
N SER A 94 -6.60 -12.87 -2.27
CA SER A 94 -7.73 -12.48 -3.13
C SER A 94 -9.03 -13.12 -2.66
N GLN A 95 -8.99 -14.44 -2.39
CA GLN A 95 -10.18 -15.19 -1.99
C GLN A 95 -10.75 -14.68 -0.65
N GLU A 96 -9.90 -14.45 0.35
CA GLU A 96 -10.32 -13.95 1.65
C GLU A 96 -10.90 -12.52 1.54
N LEU A 97 -10.30 -11.66 0.72
CA LEU A 97 -10.78 -10.29 0.50
C LEU A 97 -12.12 -10.26 -0.23
N GLU A 98 -12.28 -11.08 -1.27
CA GLU A 98 -13.55 -11.18 -2.02
C GLU A 98 -14.66 -11.76 -1.14
N THR A 99 -14.35 -12.79 -0.34
CA THR A 99 -15.30 -13.38 0.63
C THR A 99 -15.72 -12.33 1.68
N LEU A 100 -14.77 -11.55 2.20
CA LEU A 100 -15.07 -10.47 3.13
C LEU A 100 -15.94 -9.39 2.48
N ALA A 101 -15.61 -8.98 1.25
CA ALA A 101 -16.37 -7.98 0.51
C ALA A 101 -17.83 -8.41 0.33
N GLU A 102 -18.06 -9.67 -0.03
CA GLU A 102 -19.41 -10.24 -0.18
C GLU A 102 -20.17 -10.19 1.15
N ALA A 103 -19.57 -10.70 2.23
CA ALA A 103 -20.20 -10.75 3.55
C ALA A 103 -20.57 -9.35 4.07
N MET A 104 -19.70 -8.37 3.84
CA MET A 104 -19.86 -6.99 4.29
C MET A 104 -20.62 -6.11 3.31
N ARG A 105 -20.92 -6.61 2.10
CA ARG A 105 -21.49 -5.84 0.97
C ARG A 105 -20.65 -4.63 0.58
N PHE A 106 -19.33 -4.80 0.65
CA PHE A 106 -18.40 -3.80 0.16
C PHE A 106 -18.20 -3.97 -1.34
N ASN A 107 -17.94 -2.86 -2.02
CA ASN A 107 -17.38 -2.96 -3.37
C ASN A 107 -15.99 -3.55 -3.28
N VAL A 108 -15.62 -4.37 -4.26
CA VAL A 108 -14.26 -4.92 -4.35
C VAL A 108 -13.74 -4.80 -5.76
N VAL A 109 -12.51 -4.35 -5.88
CA VAL A 109 -11.82 -4.25 -7.17
C VAL A 109 -10.39 -4.77 -7.02
N ARG A 110 -10.06 -5.71 -7.90
CA ARG A 110 -8.68 -6.12 -8.13
C ARG A 110 -8.08 -5.23 -9.21
N VAL A 111 -7.00 -4.55 -8.88
CA VAL A 111 -6.22 -3.75 -9.82
C VAL A 111 -5.08 -4.60 -10.36
#